data_AF-A0A3S4GIG9-F1
#
_entry.id   AF-A0A3S4GIG9-F1
#
_cell.length_a   1.000
_cell.length_b   1.000
_cell.length_c   1.000
_cell.angle_alpha   90.00
_cell.angle_beta   90.00
_cell.angle_gamma   90.00
#
_symmetry.space_group_name_H-M   'P 1'
#
loop_
_entity.id
_entity.type
_entity.pdbx_description
1 polymer ?
#
loop_
_entity_poly.entity_id
_entity_poly.type
_entity_poly.pdbx_seq_one_letter_code
_entity_poly.pdbx_strand_id
1 'polypeptide(L)'
;MIFAAETMTVEQMALTIRHGSGIVCLCLTEERRQQLELPMMVTNNSSQFQTAFTVTIEAAQGVTTGVSASDRLTTIRAAIADNAKPSDLNRPGHVFRCARSRAAY
;
A
#
# COMPACT_ATOMS: atom_id res chain seq x y z
N MET A 1 -2.04 -6.35 13.22
CA MET A 1 -0.66 -6.82 12.95
C MET A 1 0.08 -5.70 12.23
N ILE A 2 1.34 -5.47 12.57
CA ILE A 2 2.19 -4.45 11.91
C ILE A 2 3.57 -5.08 11.70
N PHE A 3 4.15 -4.86 10.53
CA PHE A 3 5.48 -5.33 10.15
C PHE A 3 6.23 -4.19 9.47
N ALA A 4 7.56 -4.16 9.58
CA ALA A 4 8.38 -3.24 8.79
C ALA A 4 8.34 -3.66 7.32
N ALA A 5 8.05 -2.73 6.41
CA ALA A 5 7.85 -3.03 5.00
C ALA A 5 9.12 -3.60 4.33
N GLU A 6 10.30 -3.17 4.79
CA GLU A 6 11.60 -3.63 4.29
C GLU A 6 11.90 -5.10 4.63
N THR A 7 11.46 -5.57 5.80
CA THR A 7 11.81 -6.90 6.32
C THR A 7 10.64 -7.87 6.34
N MET A 8 9.45 -7.45 5.92
CA MET A 8 8.27 -8.30 5.89
C MET A 8 8.48 -9.51 4.97
N THR A 9 8.14 -10.70 5.44
CA THR A 9 8.26 -11.95 4.66
C THR A 9 6.93 -12.36 4.03
N VAL A 10 6.99 -13.31 3.09
CA VAL A 10 5.79 -13.85 2.41
C VAL A 10 4.91 -14.60 3.40
N GLU A 11 5.51 -15.30 4.37
CA GLU A 11 4.80 -16.03 5.43
C GLU A 11 4.07 -15.07 6.37
N GLN A 12 4.69 -13.94 6.71
CA GLN A 12 4.05 -12.89 7.51
C GLN A 12 2.89 -12.23 6.74
N MET A 13 3.03 -12.04 5.43
CA MET A 13 1.93 -11.59 4.58
C MET A 13 0.79 -12.59 4.54
N ALA A 14 1.09 -13.88 4.35
CA ALA A 14 0.11 -14.95 4.37
C ALA A 14 -0.61 -15.02 5.72
N LEU A 15 0.11 -14.88 6.84
CA LEU A 15 -0.46 -14.81 8.19
C LEU A 15 -1.42 -13.62 8.32
N THR A 16 -1.02 -12.46 7.80
CA THR A 16 -1.82 -11.23 7.81
C THR A 16 -3.12 -11.41 7.02
N ILE A 17 -3.05 -12.08 5.86
CA ILE A 17 -4.22 -12.39 5.04
C ILE A 17 -5.12 -13.41 5.74
N ARG A 18 -4.54 -14.45 6.35
CA ARG A 18 -5.28 -15.56 6.96
C ARG A 18 -6.01 -15.18 8.24
N HIS A 19 -5.42 -14.31 9.06
CA HIS A 19 -5.92 -13.97 10.40
C HIS A 19 -6.30 -12.49 10.57
N GLY A 20 -5.97 -11.63 9.61
CA GLY A 20 -6.43 -10.25 9.57
C GLY A 20 -7.72 -10.10 8.76
N SER A 21 -8.07 -8.86 8.45
CA SER A 21 -9.24 -8.54 7.61
C SER A 21 -9.05 -8.86 6.12
N GLY A 22 -7.82 -9.18 5.70
CA GLY A 22 -7.45 -9.30 4.28
C GLY A 22 -7.23 -7.96 3.56
N ILE A 23 -7.62 -6.83 4.18
CA ILE A 23 -7.32 -5.47 3.70
C ILE A 23 -5.95 -5.07 4.25
N VAL A 24 -4.91 -5.36 3.48
CA VAL A 24 -3.52 -5.08 3.88
C VAL A 24 -3.17 -3.66 3.48
N CYS A 25 -2.78 -2.86 4.48
CA CYS A 25 -2.42 -1.47 4.32
C CYS A 25 -0.89 -1.29 4.32
N LEU A 26 -0.37 -0.53 3.35
CA LEU A 26 0.98 0.01 3.35
C LEU A 26 0.95 1.45 3.86
N CYS A 27 1.57 1.69 5.02
CA CYS A 27 1.71 3.02 5.59
C CYS A 27 2.92 3.72 4.97
N LEU A 28 2.70 4.88 4.35
CA LEU A 28 3.75 5.66 3.70
C LEU A 28 3.71 7.12 4.14
N THR A 29 4.86 7.78 4.09
CA THR A 29 4.96 9.22 4.35
C THR A 29 4.33 10.03 3.21
N GLU A 30 4.10 11.33 3.44
CA GLU A 30 3.53 12.20 2.42
C GLU A 30 4.51 12.42 1.26
N GLU A 31 5.81 12.50 1.54
CA GLU A 31 6.87 12.63 0.54
C GLU A 31 6.88 11.42 -0.40
N ARG A 32 6.77 10.20 0.15
CA ARG A 32 6.69 8.99 -0.68
C ARG A 32 5.36 8.92 -1.44
N ARG A 33 4.27 9.48 -0.91
CA ARG A 33 3.00 9.63 -1.66
C ARG A 33 3.20 10.43 -2.92
N GLN A 34 3.84 11.59 -2.77
CA GLN A 34 4.05 12.57 -3.82
C GLN A 34 5.03 12.04 -4.85
N GLN A 35 6.13 11.41 -4.41
CA GLN A 35 7.09 10.73 -5.30
C GLN A 35 6.42 9.68 -6.19
N LEU A 36 5.45 8.93 -5.67
CA LEU A 36 4.73 7.89 -6.40
C LEU A 36 3.46 8.40 -7.09
N GLU A 37 3.18 9.70 -7.04
CA GLU A 37 1.99 10.33 -7.61
C GLU A 37 0.69 9.60 -7.24
N LEU A 38 0.52 9.32 -5.94
CA LEU A 38 -0.65 8.58 -5.44
C LEU A 38 -1.72 9.55 -4.95
N PRO A 39 -2.71 9.93 -5.78
CA PRO A 39 -3.81 10.80 -5.33
C PRO A 39 -4.63 10.13 -4.22
N MET A 40 -5.26 10.95 -3.38
CA MET A 40 -6.25 10.47 -2.42
C MET A 40 -7.38 9.76 -3.15
N MET A 41 -7.93 8.71 -2.55
CA MET A 41 -8.97 7.88 -3.18
C MET A 41 -10.25 8.69 -3.46
N VAL A 42 -10.55 9.68 -2.60
CA VAL A 42 -11.70 10.55 -2.72
C VAL A 42 -11.31 11.99 -2.40
N THR A 43 -11.96 12.96 -3.05
CA THR A 43 -11.76 14.39 -2.79
C THR A 43 -12.44 14.82 -1.48
N ASN A 44 -13.62 14.28 -1.18
CA ASN A 44 -14.36 14.54 0.05
C ASN A 44 -14.44 13.25 0.88
N ASN A 45 -13.57 13.12 1.88
CA ASN A 45 -13.56 11.94 2.74
C ASN A 45 -14.67 12.05 3.79
N SER A 46 -15.70 11.21 3.67
CA SER A 46 -16.80 11.13 4.63
C SER A 46 -16.66 9.97 5.62
N SER A 47 -15.52 9.27 5.63
CA SER A 47 -15.30 8.18 6.57
C SER A 47 -15.27 8.71 8.02
N GLN A 48 -15.85 7.95 8.95
CA GLN A 48 -15.95 8.31 10.36
C GLN A 48 -14.59 8.73 10.96
N PHE A 49 -13.52 8.05 10.55
CA PHE A 49 -12.17 8.26 11.07
C PHE A 49 -11.26 9.03 10.10
N GLN A 50 -11.80 9.53 8.98
CA GLN A 50 -11.03 10.27 7.97
C GLN A 50 -9.81 9.50 7.49
N THR A 51 -9.93 8.17 7.33
CA THR A 51 -8.81 7.31 6.97
C THR A 51 -8.26 7.73 5.62
N ALA A 52 -6.95 8.03 5.58
CA ALA A 52 -6.29 8.65 4.44
C ALA A 52 -5.89 7.62 3.38
N PHE A 53 -6.88 6.97 2.76
CA PHE A 53 -6.65 6.06 1.66
C PHE A 53 -6.29 6.81 0.37
N THR A 54 -5.25 6.35 -0.32
CA THR A 54 -5.00 6.71 -1.72
C THR A 54 -5.63 5.70 -2.66
N VAL A 55 -5.57 5.98 -3.96
CA VAL A 55 -5.79 4.93 -4.97
C VAL A 55 -4.94 3.70 -4.66
N THR A 56 -5.51 2.51 -4.86
CA THR A 56 -4.81 1.25 -4.60
C THR A 56 -3.75 0.97 -5.66
N ILE A 57 -2.75 0.19 -5.29
CA ILE A 57 -1.55 -0.03 -6.11
C ILE A 57 -1.27 -1.52 -6.31
N GLU A 58 -0.56 -1.81 -7.39
CA GLU A 58 -0.02 -3.11 -7.76
C GLU A 58 1.35 -2.90 -8.41
N ALA A 59 2.34 -3.76 -8.17
CA ALA A 59 3.60 -3.65 -8.90
C ALA A 59 3.37 -3.83 -10.42
N ALA A 60 4.04 -3.02 -11.22
CA ALA A 60 3.95 -3.11 -12.68
C ALA A 60 4.62 -4.37 -13.25
N GLN A 61 5.56 -4.96 -12.50
CA GLN A 61 6.33 -6.14 -12.88
C GLN A 61 6.49 -7.10 -11.70
N GLY A 62 6.74 -8.37 -11.99
CA GLY A 62 7.00 -9.39 -10.96
C GLY A 62 5.75 -9.88 -10.21
N VAL A 63 4.56 -9.57 -10.72
CA VAL A 63 3.27 -10.03 -10.19
C VAL A 63 2.46 -10.71 -11.29
N THR A 64 1.44 -11.45 -10.88
CA THR A 64 0.50 -12.12 -11.80
C THR A 64 -0.86 -11.45 -11.73
N THR A 65 -1.64 -11.78 -10.69
CA THR A 65 -2.96 -11.20 -10.43
C THR A 65 -2.93 -10.16 -9.31
N GLY A 66 -1.81 -10.03 -8.59
CA GLY A 66 -1.65 -9.04 -7.53
C GLY A 66 -2.18 -9.46 -6.15
N VAL A 67 -3.04 -10.48 -6.09
CA VAL A 67 -3.77 -10.84 -4.86
C VAL A 67 -2.95 -11.73 -3.93
N SER A 68 -2.00 -12.49 -4.48
CA SER A 68 -1.21 -13.48 -3.74
C SER A 68 -0.36 -12.82 -2.63
N ALA A 69 0.01 -13.58 -1.60
CA ALA A 69 0.90 -13.05 -0.55
C ALA A 69 2.25 -12.57 -1.12
N SER A 70 2.79 -13.29 -2.12
CA SER A 70 4.01 -12.90 -2.82
C SER A 70 3.82 -11.65 -3.67
N ASP A 71 2.69 -11.53 -4.37
CA ASP A 71 2.41 -10.42 -5.28
C ASP A 71 2.18 -9.12 -4.49
N ARG A 72 1.45 -9.19 -3.37
CA ARG A 72 1.27 -8.04 -2.46
C ARG A 72 2.60 -7.61 -1.86
N LEU A 73 3.46 -8.56 -1.47
CA LEU A 73 4.78 -8.21 -0.94
C LEU A 73 5.68 -7.59 -2.02
N THR A 74 5.62 -8.08 -3.25
CA THR A 74 6.33 -7.51 -4.40
C THR A 74 5.87 -6.08 -4.67
N THR A 75 4.56 -5.83 -4.59
CA THR A 75 3.98 -4.47 -4.67
C THR A 75 4.49 -3.56 -3.55
N ILE A 76 4.53 -4.04 -2.31
CA ILE A 76 5.07 -3.28 -1.17
C ILE A 76 6.54 -2.93 -1.42
N ARG A 77 7.36 -3.89 -1.87
CA ARG A 77 8.78 -3.68 -2.18
C ARG A 77 8.99 -2.66 -3.30
N ALA A 78 8.19 -2.74 -4.36
CA ALA A 78 8.22 -1.74 -5.44
C ALA A 78 7.89 -0.33 -4.94
N ALA A 79 6.93 -0.20 -4.02
CA ALA A 79 6.52 1.09 -3.48
C ALA A 79 7.51 1.70 -2.47
N ILE A 80 8.31 0.89 -1.76
CA ILE A 80 9.28 1.39 -0.76
C ILE A 80 10.70 1.51 -1.30
N ALA A 81 10.98 1.02 -2.51
CA ALA A 81 12.30 1.11 -3.11
C ALA A 81 12.79 2.57 -3.17
N ASP A 82 14.08 2.79 -2.92
CA ASP A 82 14.63 4.16 -2.79
C ASP A 82 14.34 5.02 -4.01
N ASN A 83 14.52 4.43 -5.19
CA ASN A 83 14.32 5.06 -6.50
C ASN A 83 12.94 4.77 -7.11
N ALA A 84 11.95 4.36 -6.31
CA ALA A 84 10.62 4.01 -6.80
C ALA A 84 9.99 5.17 -7.60
N LYS A 85 9.40 4.83 -8.75
CA LYS A 85 8.75 5.77 -9.67
C LYS A 85 7.27 5.48 -9.78
N PRO A 86 6.45 6.47 -10.19
CA PRO A 86 5.02 6.26 -10.42
C PRO A 86 4.72 5.13 -11.43
N SER A 87 5.61 4.91 -12.40
CA SER A 87 5.54 3.86 -13.43
C SER A 87 5.76 2.44 -12.91
N ASP A 88 6.35 2.29 -11.73
CA ASP A 88 6.62 0.97 -11.14
C ASP A 88 5.37 0.38 -10.48
N LEU A 89 4.29 1.17 -10.41
CA LEU A 89 3.02 0.82 -9.81
C LEU A 89 1.86 1.04 -10.80
N ASN A 90 1.07 0.00 -11.03
CA ASN A 90 -0.22 0.08 -11.69
C ASN A 90 -1.32 0.51 -10.70
N ARG A 91 -2.38 1.12 -11.23
CA ARG A 91 -3.55 1.61 -10.49
C ARG A 91 -4.81 1.29 -11.31
N PRO A 92 -5.87 0.68 -10.74
CA PRO A 92 -5.99 0.18 -9.36
C PRO A 92 -5.19 -1.11 -9.13
N GLY A 93 -5.13 -1.56 -7.87
CA GLY A 93 -4.49 -2.80 -7.45
C GLY A 93 -5.01 -3.35 -6.11
N HIS A 94 -4.32 -4.37 -5.57
CA HIS A 94 -4.76 -5.10 -4.37
C HIS A 94 -4.06 -4.71 -3.06
N VAL A 95 -3.07 -3.80 -3.12
CA VAL A 95 -2.45 -3.22 -1.93
C VAL A 95 -3.05 -1.85 -1.66
N PHE A 96 -3.59 -1.67 -0.46
CA PHE A 96 -4.17 -0.41 -0.01
C PHE A 96 -3.06 0.43 0.60
N ARG A 97 -2.97 1.70 0.25
CA ARG A 97 -2.03 2.62 0.90
C ARG A 97 -2.79 3.52 1.86
N CYS A 98 -2.27 3.63 3.07
CA CYS A 98 -2.67 4.66 4.01
C CYS A 98 -1.56 5.70 4.05
N ALA A 99 -1.85 6.95 3.65
CA ALA A 99 -0.96 8.04 4.01
C ALA A 99 -0.97 8.16 5.53
N ARG A 100 0.15 8.52 6.16
CA ARG A 100 0.11 8.94 7.56
C ARG A 100 -0.92 10.07 7.65
N SER A 101 -2.06 9.83 8.30
CA SER A 101 -2.94 10.94 8.64
C SER A 101 -2.14 11.82 9.58
N ARG A 102 -1.94 13.09 9.19
CA ARG A 102 -1.91 14.12 10.22
C ARG A 102 -3.29 14.00 10.86
N ALA A 103 -3.37 13.38 12.04
CA ALA A 103 -4.47 13.71 12.93
C ALA A 103 -4.46 15.24 12.98
N ALA A 104 -5.50 15.85 12.43
CA ALA A 104 -5.73 17.27 12.63
C ALA A 104 -6.06 17.42 14.12
N TYR A 105 -5.04 17.62 14.92
CA TYR A 105 -5.07 18.25 16.24
C TYR A 105 -3.70 18.85 16.50
#